data_AF-X1LJP4-F1
#
_entry.id   AF-X1LJP4-F1
#
_cell.length_a   1.000
_cell.length_b   1.000
_cell.length_c   1.000
_cell.angle_alpha   90.00
_cell.angle_beta   90.00
_cell.angle_gamma   90.00
#
_symmetry.space_group_name_H-M   'P 1'
#
loop_
_entity.id
_entity.type
_entity.pdbx_description
1 polymer ?
#
loop_
_entity_poly.entity_id
_entity_poly.type
_entity_poly.pdbx_seq_one_letter_code
_entity_poly.pdbx_strand_id
1 'polypeptide(L)'
;MKKYLIFILIILLTFLSVNVASNTNYITILTFGEYGNREGEFDYPVGIVIDKNSNLYITDWENDRIQKFNSEGRLLKVISSKDSELTIDGPAGIVIDQNDNIIVVEQFNNRVHKISSLLNFTTLPFL
;
A
#
# COMPACT_ATOMS: atom_id res chain seq x y z
N MET A 1 -11.71 38.78 51.78
CA MET A 1 -12.07 37.38 51.47
C MET A 1 -12.60 37.19 50.04
N LYS A 2 -13.64 37.91 49.57
CA LYS A 2 -14.25 37.70 48.23
C LYS A 2 -13.33 37.91 47.02
N LYS A 3 -12.36 38.84 47.08
CA LYS A 3 -11.43 39.11 45.97
C LYS A 3 -10.44 37.95 45.70
N TYR A 4 -10.00 37.27 46.76
CA TYR A 4 -9.15 36.08 46.63
C TYR A 4 -9.95 34.87 46.14
N LEU A 5 -11.24 34.77 46.49
CA LEU A 5 -12.12 33.70 46.02
C LEU A 5 -12.33 33.76 44.50
N ILE A 6 -12.52 34.95 43.94
CA ILE A 6 -12.62 35.16 42.48
C ILE A 6 -11.29 34.83 41.79
N PHE A 7 -10.16 35.22 42.38
CA PHE A 7 -8.84 34.93 41.81
C PHE A 7 -8.52 33.42 41.81
N ILE A 8 -8.87 32.72 42.90
CA ILE A 8 -8.75 31.25 43.01
C ILE A 8 -9.68 30.56 42.01
N LEU A 9 -10.92 31.04 41.82
CA LEU A 9 -11.87 30.47 40.87
C LEU A 9 -11.39 30.64 39.42
N ILE A 10 -10.80 31.79 39.06
CA ILE A 10 -10.23 32.02 37.72
C ILE A 10 -9.05 31.09 37.48
N ILE A 11 -8.15 30.95 38.46
CA ILE A 11 -7.03 29.99 38.38
C ILE A 11 -7.57 28.57 38.20
N LEU A 12 -8.54 28.15 39.01
CA LEU A 12 -9.16 26.83 38.93
C LEU A 12 -9.84 26.58 37.57
N LEU A 13 -10.54 27.58 37.03
CA LEU A 13 -11.16 27.54 35.70
C LEU A 13 -10.12 27.46 34.57
N THR A 14 -8.96 28.10 34.71
CA THR A 14 -7.86 27.99 33.73
C THR A 14 -7.15 26.63 33.79
N PHE A 15 -7.13 25.96 34.94
CA PHE A 15 -6.60 24.59 35.08
C PHE A 15 -7.57 23.52 34.55
N LEU A 16 -8.88 23.80 34.48
CA LEU A 16 -9.89 22.90 33.88
C LEU A 16 -9.89 22.90 32.35
N SER A 17 -9.34 23.93 31.69
CA SER A 17 -9.35 24.08 30.23
C SER A 17 -8.07 23.61 29.52
N VAL A 18 -7.01 23.31 30.27
CA VAL A 18 -5.75 22.79 29.72
C VAL A 18 -5.59 21.36 30.22
N ASN A 19 -6.04 20.38 29.44
CA ASN A 19 -5.51 19.00 29.38
C ASN A 19 -6.37 18.14 28.44
N VAL A 20 -6.43 18.51 27.16
CA VAL A 20 -6.60 17.50 26.10
C VAL A 20 -5.22 17.34 25.48
N ALA A 21 -4.37 16.54 26.14
CA ALA A 21 -3.23 15.98 25.43
C ALA A 21 -3.84 15.12 24.31
N SER A 22 -3.69 15.54 23.06
CA SER A 22 -4.04 14.70 21.92
C SER A 22 -3.04 13.54 21.91
N ASN A 23 -3.33 12.49 22.68
CA ASN A 23 -2.71 11.19 22.49
C ASN A 23 -3.27 10.66 21.18
N THR A 24 -2.66 11.05 20.06
CA THR A 24 -2.96 10.46 18.77
C THR A 24 -2.44 9.03 18.79
N ASN A 25 -3.24 8.13 19.36
CA ASN A 25 -2.96 6.71 19.34
C ASN A 25 -3.20 6.22 17.90
N TYR A 26 -2.13 5.82 17.22
CA TYR A 26 -2.25 5.11 15.95
C TYR A 26 -2.90 3.75 16.22
N ILE A 27 -3.99 3.45 15.52
CA ILE A 27 -4.68 2.16 15.60
C ILE A 27 -4.49 1.46 14.25
N THR A 28 -4.06 0.20 14.29
CA THR A 28 -4.03 -0.66 13.11
C THR A 28 -5.46 -0.98 12.68
N ILE A 29 -5.82 -0.59 11.45
CA ILE A 29 -7.16 -0.85 10.90
C ILE A 29 -7.21 -2.20 10.17
N LEU A 30 -6.09 -2.62 9.57
CA LEU A 30 -5.96 -3.88 8.83
C LEU A 30 -4.50 -4.33 8.82
N THR A 31 -4.28 -5.63 9.04
CA THR A 31 -3.01 -6.32 8.77
C THR A 31 -3.31 -7.53 7.90
N PHE A 32 -2.56 -7.70 6.82
CA PHE A 32 -2.66 -8.88 5.95
C PHE A 32 -1.28 -9.22 5.38
N GLY A 33 -1.14 -10.46 4.93
CA GLY A 33 0.13 -11.02 4.49
C GLY A 33 0.96 -11.61 5.63
N GLU A 34 1.80 -12.57 5.27
CA GLU A 34 2.79 -13.20 6.15
C GLU A 34 4.04 -13.56 5.35
N TYR A 35 5.14 -13.90 6.03
CA TYR A 35 6.38 -14.30 5.35
C TYR A 35 6.17 -15.60 4.56
N GLY A 36 6.59 -15.60 3.29
CA GLY A 36 6.58 -16.80 2.45
C GLY A 36 6.52 -16.47 0.95
N ASN A 37 6.36 -17.51 0.15
CA ASN A 37 6.41 -17.42 -1.31
C ASN A 37 5.11 -17.87 -2.00
N ARG A 38 4.08 -18.27 -1.25
CA ARG A 38 2.77 -18.58 -1.82
C ARG A 38 2.00 -17.29 -2.14
N GLU A 39 0.94 -17.42 -2.92
CA GLU A 39 0.06 -16.30 -3.22
C GLU A 39 -0.54 -15.72 -1.92
N GLY A 40 -0.50 -14.39 -1.76
CA GLY A 40 -0.91 -13.71 -0.53
C GLY A 40 0.16 -13.60 0.56
N GLU A 41 1.29 -14.29 0.41
CA GLU A 41 2.47 -14.16 1.28
C GLU A 41 3.47 -13.16 0.68
N PHE A 42 4.47 -12.75 1.45
CA PHE A 42 5.48 -11.82 0.99
C PHE A 42 6.89 -12.25 1.40
N ASP A 43 7.85 -11.95 0.55
CA ASP A 43 9.27 -12.02 0.81
C ASP A 43 9.91 -10.71 0.34
N TYR A 44 10.10 -9.81 1.32
CA TYR A 44 10.56 -8.44 1.12
C TYR A 44 9.61 -7.53 0.28
N PRO A 45 8.41 -7.20 0.80
CA PRO A 45 7.51 -6.24 0.15
C PRO A 45 8.03 -4.80 0.32
N VAL A 46 8.25 -4.08 -0.79
CA VAL A 46 9.00 -2.80 -0.76
C VAL A 46 8.28 -1.61 -1.40
N GLY A 47 7.26 -1.83 -2.23
CA GLY A 47 6.55 -0.78 -2.93
C GLY A 47 5.04 -1.03 -2.96
N ILE A 48 4.26 0.05 -2.95
CA ILE A 48 2.80 0.00 -2.99
C ILE A 48 2.23 1.14 -3.83
N VAL A 49 1.15 0.85 -4.57
CA VAL A 49 0.32 1.86 -5.24
C VAL A 49 -1.16 1.45 -5.17
N ILE A 50 -2.04 2.44 -5.15
CA ILE A 50 -3.49 2.27 -5.08
C ILE A 50 -4.11 2.65 -6.42
N ASP A 51 -4.94 1.77 -7.01
CA ASP A 51 -5.70 2.11 -8.22
C ASP A 51 -6.99 2.89 -7.91
N LYS A 52 -7.65 3.40 -8.95
CA LYS A 52 -8.91 4.15 -8.83
C LYS A 52 -10.07 3.38 -8.18
N ASN A 53 -9.96 2.06 -8.07
CA ASN A 53 -10.94 1.19 -7.44
C ASN A 53 -10.51 0.75 -6.03
N SER A 54 -9.53 1.45 -5.43
CA SER A 54 -8.97 1.15 -4.11
C SER A 54 -8.29 -0.21 -4.00
N ASN A 55 -7.84 -0.80 -5.12
CA ASN A 55 -7.01 -1.99 -5.06
C ASN A 55 -5.56 -1.61 -4.82
N LEU A 56 -4.89 -2.42 -4.01
CA LEU A 56 -3.49 -2.27 -3.60
C LEU A 56 -2.63 -3.14 -4.51
N TYR A 57 -1.61 -2.58 -5.15
CA TYR A 57 -0.58 -3.33 -5.86
C TYR A 57 0.70 -3.24 -5.07
N ILE A 58 1.24 -4.38 -4.66
CA ILE A 58 2.42 -4.48 -3.81
C ILE A 58 3.52 -5.18 -4.60
N THR A 59 4.70 -4.57 -4.68
CA THR A 59 5.90 -5.21 -5.22
C THR A 59 6.55 -6.06 -4.15
N ASP A 60 6.76 -7.33 -4.46
CA ASP A 60 7.29 -8.36 -3.59
C ASP A 60 8.67 -8.74 -4.15
N TRP A 61 9.71 -8.10 -3.61
CA TRP A 61 11.01 -7.98 -4.27
C TRP A 61 11.74 -9.31 -4.38
N GLU A 62 11.80 -10.11 -3.33
CA GLU A 62 12.53 -11.38 -3.33
C GLU A 62 11.73 -12.52 -4.01
N ASN A 63 10.41 -12.37 -4.10
CA ASN A 63 9.54 -13.32 -4.80
C ASN A 63 9.32 -12.98 -6.29
N ASP A 64 9.97 -11.94 -6.81
CA ASP A 64 9.91 -11.54 -8.23
C ASP A 64 8.50 -11.36 -8.78
N ARG A 65 7.62 -10.70 -8.01
CA ARG A 65 6.21 -10.55 -8.38
C ARG A 65 5.59 -9.24 -7.90
N ILE A 66 4.45 -8.92 -8.50
CA ILE A 66 3.53 -7.88 -8.03
C ILE A 66 2.23 -8.57 -7.62
N GLN A 67 1.71 -8.26 -6.45
CA GLN A 67 0.44 -8.80 -5.97
C GLN A 67 -0.60 -7.70 -5.82
N LYS A 68 -1.79 -7.95 -6.38
CA LYS A 68 -2.95 -7.06 -6.30
C LYS A 68 -3.92 -7.56 -5.24
N PHE A 69 -4.31 -6.68 -4.32
CA PHE A 69 -5.32 -6.93 -3.28
C PHE A 69 -6.45 -5.92 -3.37
N ASN A 70 -7.62 -6.25 -2.83
CA ASN A 70 -8.67 -5.26 -2.61
C ASN A 70 -8.39 -4.45 -1.31
N SER A 71 -9.26 -3.49 -1.00
CA SER A 71 -9.16 -2.64 0.20
C SER A 71 -9.26 -3.40 1.53
N GLU A 72 -9.75 -4.64 1.52
CA GLU A 72 -9.86 -5.50 2.70
C GLU A 72 -8.71 -6.51 2.81
N GLY A 73 -7.67 -6.40 1.96
CA GLY A 73 -6.50 -7.28 1.99
C GLY A 73 -6.74 -8.66 1.36
N ARG A 74 -7.82 -8.84 0.58
CA ARG A 74 -8.06 -10.07 -0.18
C ARG A 74 -7.30 -10.05 -1.48
N LEU A 75 -6.53 -11.11 -1.75
CA LEU A 75 -5.79 -11.26 -3.00
C LEU A 75 -6.75 -11.32 -4.19
N LEU A 76 -6.43 -10.54 -5.22
CA LEU A 76 -7.16 -10.48 -6.49
C LEU A 76 -6.36 -11.05 -7.66
N LYS A 77 -5.05 -10.79 -7.70
CA LYS A 77 -4.20 -11.21 -8.81
C LYS A 77 -2.72 -11.24 -8.41
N VAL A 78 -1.97 -12.17 -8.98
CA VAL A 78 -0.51 -12.16 -9.00
C VAL A 78 -0.05 -11.83 -10.42
N ILE A 79 0.98 -10.99 -10.54
CA ILE A 79 1.65 -10.66 -11.79
C ILE A 79 3.10 -11.10 -11.60
N SER A 80 3.50 -12.16 -12.31
CA SER A 80 4.83 -12.76 -12.19
C SER A 80 5.35 -13.21 -13.55
N SER A 81 6.64 -13.56 -13.60
CA SER A 81 7.29 -14.14 -14.77
C SER A 81 6.69 -15.46 -15.24
N LYS A 82 5.82 -16.09 -14.45
CA LYS A 82 5.18 -17.37 -14.81
C LYS A 82 4.05 -17.23 -15.82
N ASP A 83 3.52 -16.01 -15.99
CA ASP A 83 2.22 -15.80 -16.65
C ASP A 83 2.31 -15.09 -18.02
N SER A 84 3.51 -14.76 -18.53
CA SER A 84 3.70 -14.16 -19.87
C SER A 84 5.18 -14.03 -20.27
N GLU A 85 5.47 -13.41 -21.43
CA GLU A 85 6.81 -12.92 -21.79
C GLU A 85 7.35 -11.82 -20.84
N LEU A 86 6.51 -11.30 -19.93
CA LEU A 86 6.93 -10.34 -18.93
C LEU A 86 7.82 -11.03 -17.90
N THR A 87 9.12 -10.72 -17.93
CA THR A 87 10.05 -11.10 -16.87
C THR A 87 10.09 -10.00 -15.83
N ILE A 88 9.62 -10.30 -14.62
CA ILE A 88 9.81 -9.46 -13.44
C ILE A 88 10.96 -10.02 -12.60
N ASP A 89 11.85 -9.15 -12.11
CA ASP A 89 13.04 -9.52 -11.33
C ASP A 89 13.44 -8.37 -10.39
N GLY A 90 13.29 -8.58 -9.08
CA GLY A 90 13.52 -7.57 -8.05
C GLY A 90 12.68 -6.30 -8.22
N PRO A 91 11.33 -6.41 -8.32
CA PRO A 91 10.46 -5.24 -8.44
C PRO A 91 10.51 -4.38 -7.18
N ALA A 92 10.60 -3.06 -7.34
CA ALA A 92 10.75 -2.12 -6.23
C ALA A 92 9.72 -0.99 -6.27
N GLY A 93 10.11 0.20 -6.75
CA GLY A 93 9.18 1.33 -6.90
C GLY A 93 8.09 1.02 -7.93
N ILE A 94 6.85 1.39 -7.63
CA ILE A 94 5.68 1.14 -8.47
C ILE A 94 4.76 2.36 -8.53
N VAL A 95 4.23 2.68 -9.72
CA VAL A 95 3.20 3.70 -9.93
C VAL A 95 2.18 3.20 -10.95
N ILE A 96 1.00 3.83 -10.98
CA ILE A 96 -0.04 3.60 -11.98
C ILE A 96 -0.23 4.88 -12.77
N ASP A 97 -0.21 4.80 -14.10
CA ASP A 97 -0.49 5.95 -14.97
C ASP A 97 -1.99 6.17 -15.19
N GLN A 98 -2.34 7.28 -15.85
CA GLN A 98 -3.73 7.66 -16.13
C GLN A 98 -4.52 6.66 -17.00
N ASN A 99 -3.83 5.73 -17.67
CA ASN A 99 -4.42 4.68 -18.49
C ASN A 99 -4.45 3.33 -17.74
N ASP A 100 -4.30 3.34 -16.41
CA ASP A 100 -4.20 2.18 -15.53
C ASP A 100 -3.00 1.25 -15.85
N ASN A 101 -1.96 1.72 -16.55
CA ASN A 101 -0.74 0.91 -16.73
C ASN A 101 0.11 0.95 -15.46
N ILE A 102 0.71 -0.18 -15.12
CA ILE A 102 1.65 -0.29 -14.02
C ILE A 102 3.04 0.06 -14.54
N ILE A 103 3.72 1.01 -13.90
CA ILE A 103 5.13 1.28 -14.14
C ILE A 103 5.90 0.80 -12.91
N VAL A 104 6.85 -0.11 -13.11
CA VAL A 104 7.63 -0.72 -12.03
C VAL A 104 9.12 -0.61 -12.33
N VAL A 105 9.91 -0.25 -11.31
CA VAL A 105 11.37 -0.24 -11.35
C VAL A 105 11.88 -1.59 -10.87
N GLU A 106 12.86 -2.15 -11.58
CA GLU A 106 13.52 -3.40 -11.23
C GLU A 106 14.95 -3.15 -10.77
N GLN A 107 15.28 -3.60 -9.56
CA GLN A 107 16.62 -3.41 -9.00
C GLN A 107 17.62 -4.41 -9.56
N PHE A 108 17.25 -5.67 -9.76
CA PHE A 108 18.21 -6.69 -10.25
C PHE A 108 18.56 -6.49 -11.73
N ASN A 109 17.56 -6.13 -12.56
CA ASN A 109 17.76 -5.92 -13.99
C ASN A 109 18.03 -4.47 -14.41
N ASN A 110 18.15 -3.53 -13.46
CA ASN A 110 18.45 -2.11 -13.72
C ASN A 110 17.56 -1.47 -14.79
N ARG A 111 16.27 -1.80 -14.80
CA ARG A 111 15.33 -1.36 -15.84
C ARG A 111 13.98 -0.92 -15.26
N VAL A 112 13.16 -0.34 -16.12
CA VAL A 112 11.79 0.07 -15.81
C VAL A 112 10.85 -0.60 -16.79
N HIS A 113 9.83 -1.29 -16.27
CA HIS A 113 8.74 -1.81 -17.09
C HIS A 113 7.54 -0.89 -17.05
N LYS A 114 6.82 -0.85 -18.16
CA LYS A 114 5.45 -0.36 -18.25
C LYS A 114 4.55 -1.50 -18.70
N ILE A 115 3.72 -2.00 -17.80
CA ILE A 115 2.87 -3.17 -17.95
C ILE A 115 1.43 -2.71 -18.15
N SER A 116 0.80 -3.14 -19.25
CA SER A 116 -0.63 -2.88 -19.45
C SER A 116 -1.47 -3.72 -18.49
N SER A 117 -2.35 -3.08 -17.72
CA SER A 117 -3.30 -3.78 -16.86
C SER A 117 -4.45 -4.44 -17.63
N LEU A 118 -4.59 -4.15 -18.93
CA LEU A 118 -5.71 -4.59 -19.78
C LEU A 118 -5.44 -5.89 -20.55
N LEU A 119 -4.26 -6.51 -20.42
CA LEU A 119 -3.94 -7.74 -21.14
C LEU A 119 -4.50 -8.98 -20.43
N ASN A 120 -5.81 -9.18 -20.57
CA ASN A 120 -6.31 -10.52 -20.82
C ASN A 120 -5.97 -10.81 -22.29
N PHE A 121 -4.97 -11.67 -22.54
CA PHE A 121 -4.74 -12.20 -23.87
C PHE A 121 -5.95 -13.05 -24.29
N THR A 122 -6.95 -12.42 -24.92
CA THR A 122 -7.77 -13.14 -25.87
C THR A 122 -6.87 -13.45 -27.06
N THR A 123 -6.46 -14.70 -27.17
CA THR A 123 -5.92 -15.30 -28.40
C THR A 123 -6.73 -14.82 -29.60
N LEU A 124 -6.12 -14.08 -30.53
CA LEU A 124 -6.63 -14.01 -31.88
C LEU A 124 -6.11 -15.24 -32.64
N PRO A 125 -6.95 -15.97 -33.39
CA PRO A 125 -6.52 -17.14 -34.12
C PRO A 125 -5.55 -16.70 -35.22
N PHE A 126 -4.52 -17.51 -35.43
CA PHE A 126 -3.56 -17.36 -36.52
C PHE A 126 -4.28 -17.16 -37.86
N LEU A 127 -3.81 -16.16 -38.64
CA LEU A 127 -4.00 -16.07 -40.09
C LEU A 127 -2.70 -16.51 -40.76
#